data_AF-A0AAD2E8B6-F1
#
_entry.id   AF-A0AAD2E8B6-F1
#
_cell.length_a   1.000
_cell.length_b   1.000
_cell.length_c   1.000
_cell.angle_alpha   90.00
_cell.angle_beta   90.00
_cell.angle_gamma   90.00
#
_symmetry.space_group_name_H-M   'P 1'
#
loop_
_entity.id
_entity.type
_entity.pdbx_description
1 polymer ?
#
loop_
_entity_poly.entity_id
_entity_poly.type
_entity_poly.pdbx_seq_one_letter_code
_entity_poly.pdbx_strand_id
1 'polypeptide(L)'
;MSARAFYESILVIEYIAKFLALLLANTFAFLVSSGAIRFARSEGLIPAPEPTHAIAATIREALRCRETGESKVILMAMCGHGHFDLPAYEKYLQGDLVDLSFSEEVIQESLAKIPQLVS
;
A
#
# COMPACT_ATOMS: atom_id res chain seq x y z
N MET A 1 23.64 2.37 -22.19
CA MET A 1 22.38 2.53 -21.44
C MET A 1 21.64 3.72 -22.04
N SER A 2 20.42 3.55 -22.57
CA SER A 2 19.73 4.63 -23.31
C SER A 2 19.14 5.66 -22.35
N ALA A 3 19.02 6.92 -22.79
CA ALA A 3 18.38 7.99 -22.01
C ALA A 3 16.96 7.62 -21.57
N ARG A 4 16.25 6.81 -22.36
CA ARG A 4 14.92 6.28 -22.04
C ARG A 4 14.92 5.37 -20.81
N ALA A 5 15.88 4.45 -20.73
CA ALA A 5 16.01 3.57 -19.56
C ALA A 5 16.33 4.37 -18.28
N PHE A 6 17.13 5.44 -18.40
CA PHE A 6 17.44 6.34 -17.28
C PHE A 6 16.21 7.16 -16.84
N TYR A 7 15.42 7.68 -17.78
CA TYR A 7 14.16 8.40 -17.49
C TYR A 7 13.08 7.48 -16.89
N GLU A 8 12.93 6.25 -17.40
CA GLU A 8 12.02 5.26 -16.83
C GLU A 8 12.44 4.87 -15.39
N SER A 9 13.75 4.82 -15.13
CA SER A 9 14.28 4.60 -13.77
C SER A 9 14.00 5.76 -12.82
N ILE A 10 14.08 7.01 -13.29
CA ILE A 10 13.78 8.22 -12.50
C ILE A 10 12.29 8.29 -12.14
N LEU A 11 11.40 7.98 -13.10
CA LEU A 11 9.95 7.92 -12.85
C LEU A 11 9.59 6.84 -11.83
N VAL A 12 10.26 5.68 -11.89
CA VAL A 12 10.13 4.60 -10.89
C VAL A 12 10.52 5.08 -9.49
N ILE A 13 11.65 5.78 -9.36
CA ILE A 13 12.13 6.30 -8.07
C ILE A 13 11.18 7.37 -7.52
N GLU A 14 10.66 8.27 -8.38
CA GLU A 14 9.70 9.29 -7.98
C GLU A 14 8.37 8.68 -7.50
N TYR A 15 7.96 7.54 -8.07
CA TYR A 15 6.76 6.79 -7.65
C TYR A 15 6.97 6.04 -6.33
N ILE A 16 8.15 5.46 -6.10
CA ILE A 16 8.53 4.87 -4.82
C ILE A 16 8.59 5.94 -3.71
N ALA A 17 9.06 7.15 -4.03
CA ALA A 17 9.06 8.28 -3.08
C ALA A 17 7.64 8.77 -2.76
N LYS A 18 6.76 8.85 -3.77
CA LYS A 18 5.32 9.13 -3.56
C LYS A 18 4.61 8.02 -2.76
N PHE A 19 5.02 6.76 -2.95
CA PHE A 19 4.54 5.62 -2.18
C PHE A 19 4.93 5.71 -0.70
N LEU A 20 6.17 6.11 -0.39
CA LEU A 20 6.62 6.36 0.99
C LEU A 20 5.87 7.54 1.64
N ALA A 21 5.58 8.58 0.87
CA ALA A 21 4.81 9.75 1.33
C ALA A 21 3.33 9.42 1.58
N LEU A 22 2.70 8.57 0.77
CA LEU A 22 1.34 8.07 0.99
C LEU A 22 1.25 7.12 2.20
N LEU A 23 2.32 6.35 2.47
CA LEU A 23 2.43 5.47 3.64
C LEU A 23 2.41 6.25 4.96
N LEU A 24 2.88 7.51 4.94
CA LEU A 24 2.92 8.41 6.10
C LEU A 24 1.67 9.30 6.22
N ALA A 25 0.95 9.54 5.12
CA ALA A 25 -0.13 10.53 5.07
C ALA A 25 -1.53 9.99 5.38
N ASN A 26 -1.76 8.67 5.30
CA ASN A 26 -3.04 8.05 5.66
C ASN A 26 -2.78 6.91 6.65
N THR A 27 -3.00 7.26 7.90
CA THR A 27 -3.02 6.45 9.12
C THR A 27 -3.50 5.01 8.93
N PHE A 28 -2.59 4.08 9.22
CA PHE A 28 -2.79 2.81 9.93
C PHE A 28 -4.04 1.97 9.56
N ALA A 29 -3.89 1.11 8.56
CA ALA A 29 -4.62 -0.16 8.55
C ALA A 29 -3.73 -1.25 7.93
N PHE A 30 -3.08 -2.06 8.74
CA PHE A 30 -2.38 -3.29 8.33
C PHE A 30 -3.38 -4.40 7.91
N LEU A 31 -4.45 -4.03 7.20
CA LEU A 31 -5.65 -4.83 7.06
C LEU A 31 -5.91 -5.17 5.59
N VAL A 32 -6.47 -6.36 5.38
CA VAL A 32 -6.91 -6.85 4.07
C VAL A 32 -7.99 -5.91 3.52
N SER A 33 -7.91 -5.60 2.22
CA SER A 33 -8.83 -4.68 1.53
C SER A 33 -9.47 -5.29 0.29
N SER A 34 -10.51 -4.65 -0.23
CA SER A 34 -11.18 -5.08 -1.46
C SER A 34 -10.24 -5.06 -2.67
N GLY A 35 -9.27 -4.16 -2.68
CA GLY A 35 -8.19 -4.11 -3.68
C GLY A 35 -7.31 -5.36 -3.62
N ALA A 36 -6.97 -5.84 -2.42
CA ALA A 36 -6.21 -7.07 -2.22
C ALA A 36 -6.97 -8.31 -2.72
N ILE A 37 -8.26 -8.41 -2.43
CA ILE A 37 -9.11 -9.51 -2.93
C ILE A 37 -9.18 -9.50 -4.46
N ARG A 38 -9.37 -8.33 -5.07
CA ARG A 38 -9.38 -8.19 -6.52
C ARG A 38 -8.05 -8.60 -7.14
N PHE A 39 -6.94 -8.11 -6.58
CA PHE A 39 -5.59 -8.47 -7.03
C PHE A 39 -5.35 -9.98 -6.94
N ALA A 40 -5.67 -10.60 -5.81
CA ALA A 40 -5.49 -12.04 -5.63
C ALA A 40 -6.31 -12.87 -6.63
N ARG A 41 -7.53 -12.44 -6.93
CA ARG A 41 -8.39 -13.10 -7.93
C ARG A 41 -7.91 -12.90 -9.37
N SER A 42 -7.32 -11.74 -9.69
CA SER A 42 -6.84 -11.44 -11.03
C SER A 42 -5.44 -12.02 -11.32
N GLU A 43 -4.52 -11.90 -10.37
CA GLU A 43 -3.10 -12.22 -10.55
C GLU A 43 -2.71 -13.60 -9.97
N GLY A 44 -3.58 -14.23 -9.18
CA GLY A 44 -3.31 -15.52 -8.54
C GLY A 44 -2.32 -15.46 -7.38
N LEU A 45 -1.96 -14.25 -6.92
CA LEU A 45 -1.04 -14.02 -5.81
C LEU A 45 -1.77 -13.40 -4.62
N ILE A 46 -1.64 -14.01 -3.44
CA ILE A 46 -2.19 -13.45 -2.20
C ILE A 46 -1.15 -12.50 -1.60
N PRO A 47 -1.38 -11.18 -1.59
CA PRO A 47 -0.44 -10.23 -1.02
C PRO A 47 -0.47 -10.30 0.52
N ALA A 48 0.64 -9.97 1.18
CA ALA A 48 0.60 -9.71 2.61
C ALA A 48 -0.26 -8.47 2.90
N PRO A 49 -0.69 -8.23 4.16
CA PRO A 49 -1.50 -7.06 4.51
C PRO A 49 -0.80 -5.72 4.22
N GLU A 50 0.52 -5.63 4.34
CA GLU A 50 1.32 -4.42 4.13
C GLU A 50 1.25 -3.88 2.68
N PRO A 51 1.50 -4.68 1.61
CA PRO A 51 1.44 -4.20 0.23
C PRO A 51 0.01 -3.94 -0.28
N THR A 52 -1.05 -4.25 0.48
CA THR A 52 -2.44 -4.01 0.04
C THR A 52 -2.73 -2.53 -0.26
N HIS A 53 -2.02 -1.61 0.40
CA HIS A 53 -2.11 -0.16 0.16
C HIS A 53 -1.52 0.23 -1.19
N ALA A 54 -0.36 -0.36 -1.53
CA ALA A 54 0.30 -0.18 -2.82
C ALA A 54 -0.62 -0.67 -3.95
N ILE A 55 -1.27 -1.82 -3.74
CA ILE A 55 -2.22 -2.43 -4.67
C ILE A 55 -3.44 -1.52 -4.86
N ALA A 56 -4.03 -1.00 -3.79
CA ALA A 56 -5.17 -0.10 -3.88
C ALA A 56 -4.82 1.20 -4.65
N ALA A 57 -3.65 1.79 -4.40
CA ALA A 57 -3.17 2.96 -5.13
C ALA A 57 -2.95 2.65 -6.62
N THR A 58 -2.33 1.52 -6.92
CA THR A 58 -2.06 1.05 -8.30
C THR A 58 -3.36 0.82 -9.07
N ILE A 59 -4.35 0.18 -8.45
CA ILE A 59 -5.68 -0.03 -9.05
C ILE A 59 -6.35 1.31 -9.35
N ARG A 60 -6.28 2.29 -8.43
CA ARG A 60 -6.86 3.63 -8.66
C ARG A 60 -6.20 4.35 -9.83
N GLU A 61 -4.88 4.34 -9.91
CA GLU A 61 -4.16 4.97 -11.03
C GLU A 61 -4.44 4.25 -12.35
N ALA A 62 -4.51 2.92 -12.37
CA ALA A 62 -4.87 2.15 -13.56
C ALA A 62 -6.30 2.47 -14.05
N LEU A 63 -7.26 2.64 -13.13
CA LEU A 63 -8.63 3.06 -13.47
C LEU A 63 -8.66 4.49 -14.03
N ARG A 64 -7.90 5.41 -13.44
CA ARG A 64 -7.76 6.79 -13.96
C ARG A 64 -7.18 6.79 -15.37
N CYS A 65 -6.10 6.05 -15.61
CA CYS A 65 -5.49 5.89 -16.95
C CYS A 65 -6.49 5.35 -17.97
N ARG A 66 -7.34 4.39 -17.58
CA ARG A 66 -8.41 3.87 -18.43
C ARG A 66 -9.45 4.94 -18.76
N GLU A 67 -9.85 5.76 -17.79
CA GLU A 67 -10.83 6.84 -17.99
C GLU A 67 -10.30 7.98 -18.85
N THR A 68 -9.00 8.31 -18.72
CA THR A 68 -8.37 9.39 -19.49
C THR A 68 -7.80 8.94 -20.84
N GLY A 69 -7.70 7.63 -21.08
CA GLY A 69 -7.02 7.07 -22.26
C GLY A 69 -5.48 7.20 -22.21
N GLU A 70 -4.90 7.53 -21.05
CA GLU A 70 -3.46 7.71 -20.86
C GLU A 70 -2.78 6.34 -20.69
N SER A 71 -1.87 5.97 -21.59
CA SER A 71 -1.06 4.76 -21.46
C SER A 71 0.15 5.02 -20.54
N LYS A 72 0.21 4.33 -19.39
CA LYS A 72 1.29 4.47 -18.39
C LYS A 72 1.78 3.09 -17.91
N VAL A 73 3.08 2.99 -17.66
CA VAL A 73 3.67 1.86 -16.92
C VAL A 73 3.65 2.21 -15.44
N ILE A 74 3.01 1.37 -14.61
CA ILE A 74 2.93 1.56 -13.16
C ILE A 74 3.77 0.47 -12.49
N LEU A 75 4.76 0.88 -11.72
CA LEU A 75 5.54 -0.03 -10.88
C LEU A 75 5.06 0.05 -9.44
N MET A 76 4.88 -1.11 -8.82
CA MET A 76 4.43 -1.25 -7.44
C MET A 76 5.32 -2.24 -6.70
N ALA A 77 5.71 -1.90 -5.47
CA ALA A 77 6.42 -2.82 -4.60
C ALA A 77 5.45 -3.81 -3.94
N MET A 78 5.63 -5.11 -4.20
CA MET A 78 4.94 -6.19 -3.50
C MET A 78 5.93 -6.78 -2.48
N CYS A 79 5.90 -6.24 -1.26
CA CYS A 79 6.92 -6.53 -0.24
C CYS A 79 6.76 -7.86 0.50
N GLY A 80 5.64 -8.59 0.31
CA GLY A 80 5.39 -9.86 0.99
C GLY A 80 4.12 -10.58 0.53
N HIS A 81 4.03 -11.88 0.84
CA HIS A 81 2.88 -12.73 0.52
C HIS A 81 2.00 -13.01 1.74
N GLY A 82 0.71 -13.22 1.53
CA GLY A 82 -0.29 -13.40 2.59
C GLY A 82 -0.55 -14.84 3.03
N HIS A 83 0.34 -15.80 2.73
CA HIS A 83 0.13 -17.22 3.09
C HIS A 83 -0.09 -17.44 4.59
N PHE A 84 0.55 -16.65 5.44
CA PHE A 84 0.37 -16.72 6.90
C PHE A 84 -0.72 -15.78 7.41
N ASP A 85 -1.25 -14.92 6.54
CA ASP A 85 -2.28 -13.92 6.85
C ASP A 85 -3.68 -14.36 6.41
N LEU A 86 -3.84 -15.62 5.96
CA LEU A 86 -5.13 -16.19 5.57
C LEU A 86 -6.25 -15.99 6.63
N PRO A 87 -5.98 -16.07 7.95
CA PRO A 87 -7.01 -15.73 8.95
C PRO A 87 -7.51 -14.28 8.86
N ALA A 88 -6.66 -13.32 8.47
CA ALA A 88 -7.07 -11.94 8.25
C ALA A 88 -7.92 -11.81 6.96
N TYR A 89 -7.58 -12.56 5.91
CA TYR A 89 -8.38 -12.63 4.70
C TYR A 89 -9.76 -13.25 4.96
N GLU A 90 -9.83 -14.31 5.76
CA GLU A 90 -11.09 -14.93 6.17
C GLU A 90 -11.98 -13.94 6.92
N LYS A 91 -11.45 -13.28 7.95
CA LYS A 91 -12.19 -12.25 8.70
C LYS A 91 -12.68 -11.13 7.79
N TYR A 92 -11.85 -10.68 6.84
CA TYR A 92 -12.27 -9.67 5.86
C TYR A 92 -13.47 -10.13 5.02
N LEU A 93 -13.41 -11.36 4.51
CA LEU A 93 -14.47 -11.93 3.68
C LEU A 93 -15.77 -12.21 4.46
N GLN A 94 -15.65 -12.49 5.76
CA GLN A 94 -16.79 -12.65 6.67
C GLN A 94 -17.37 -11.31 7.15
N GLY A 95 -16.66 -10.19 6.93
CA GLY A 95 -17.05 -8.87 7.43
C GLY A 95 -16.69 -8.63 8.90
N ASP A 96 -15.90 -9.53 9.50
CA ASP A 96 -15.50 -9.52 10.92
C ASP A 96 -14.14 -8.83 11.15
N LEU A 97 -13.56 -8.21 10.11
CA LEU A 97 -12.28 -7.52 10.23
C LEU A 97 -12.48 -6.19 10.96
N VAL A 98 -11.96 -6.12 12.19
CA VAL A 98 -12.05 -4.94 13.04
C VAL A 98 -10.96 -3.94 12.67
N ASP A 99 -11.36 -2.74 12.29
CA ASP A 99 -10.46 -1.60 12.16
C ASP A 99 -10.16 -1.02 13.54
N LEU A 100 -8.90 -1.09 13.94
CA LEU A 100 -8.43 -0.56 15.22
C LEU A 100 -7.99 0.88 15.01
N SER A 101 -8.94 1.81 15.13
CA SER A 101 -8.62 3.24 15.19
C SER A 101 -8.08 3.61 16.56
N PHE A 102 -6.94 4.28 16.60
CA PHE A 102 -6.42 4.90 17.82
C PHE A 102 -6.88 6.36 17.89
N SER A 103 -7.19 6.84 19.10
CA SER A 103 -7.48 8.27 19.30
C SER A 103 -6.19 9.08 19.17
N GLU A 104 -6.32 10.36 18.79
CA GLU A 104 -5.18 11.26 18.64
C GLU A 104 -4.37 11.35 19.93
N GLU A 105 -5.04 11.32 21.08
CA GLU A 105 -4.42 11.38 22.40
C GLU A 105 -3.48 10.18 22.64
N VAL A 106 -3.93 8.96 22.28
CA VAL A 106 -3.13 7.73 22.42
C VAL A 106 -1.90 7.76 21.51
N ILE A 107 -2.05 8.33 20.31
CA ILE A 107 -0.94 8.52 19.37
C ILE A 107 0.08 9.49 19.96
N GLN A 108 -0.36 10.66 20.44
CA GLN A 108 0.52 11.67 21.03
C GLN A 108 1.24 11.17 22.29
N GLU A 109 0.54 10.44 23.16
CA GLU A 109 1.16 9.80 24.33
C GLU A 109 2.25 8.79 23.95
N SER A 110 2.03 8.04 22.87
CA SER A 110 2.99 7.06 22.37
C SER A 110 4.21 7.75 21.75
N LEU A 111 4.00 8.82 20.97
CA LEU A 111 5.06 9.64 20.38
C LEU A 111 5.92 10.31 21.45
N ALA A 112 5.32 10.79 22.54
CA ALA A 112 6.02 11.43 23.65
C ALA A 112 6.99 10.48 24.39
N LYS A 113 6.79 9.15 24.28
CA LYS A 113 7.66 8.13 24.89
C LYS A 113 8.85 7.75 24.01
N ILE A 114 8.89 8.22 22.76
CA ILE A 114 10.02 7.95 21.86
C ILE A 114 11.23 8.76 22.35
N PRO A 115 12.39 8.13 22.60
CA PRO A 115 13.59 8.83 23.02
C PRO A 115 13.96 9.91 21.99
N GLN A 116 14.07 11.15 22.44
CA GLN A 116 14.58 12.23 21.60
C GLN A 116 16.07 11.98 21.37
N LEU A 117 16.47 11.87 20.10
CA LEU A 117 17.89 11.80 19.75
C LEU A 117 18.55 13.10 20.21
N VAL A 118 19.43 12.99 21.19
CA VAL A 118 20.29 14.09 21.62
C VAL A 118 21.35 14.24 20.53
N SER A 119 21.28 15.32 19.76
CA SER A 119 22.30 15.71 18.78
C SER A 119 23.55 16.24 19.46
#